data_AF-A0A1I7H133-F1
#
_entry.id   AF-A0A1I7H133-F1
#
_cell.length_a   1.000
_cell.length_b   1.000
_cell.length_c   1.000
_cell.angle_alpha   90.00
_cell.angle_beta   90.00
_cell.angle_gamma   90.00
#
_symmetry.space_group_name_H-M   'P 1'
#
loop_
_entity.id
_entity.type
_entity.pdbx_description
1 polymer ?
#
loop_
_entity_poly.entity_id
_entity_poly.type
_entity_poly.pdbx_seq_one_letter_code
_entity_poly.pdbx_strand_id
1 'polypeptide(L)'
;MLQLSYVGIAFAAVFYVAFGIAVRLMELSDTDRNKARLWIVVISLSSFIISNYGAGILNLMMGRVSWGIVFLILGTSFGVILGSIFLKLHNIKVRIKMRRFMLLFDTVEKYMNEGKTKEEILDYLTKSQKLARKDAVNFLNFISDPTNYKFLSDVNNKIREARMLTRLK
;
A
#
# COMPACT_ATOMS: atom_id res chain seq x y z
N MET A 1 19.12 23.23 -20.76
CA MET A 1 18.03 22.70 -19.92
C MET A 1 17.18 21.66 -20.63
N LEU A 2 16.70 21.88 -21.85
CA LEU A 2 15.89 20.88 -22.57
C LEU A 2 16.63 19.54 -22.81
N GLN A 3 17.92 19.61 -23.14
CA GLN A 3 18.78 18.42 -23.25
C GLN A 3 18.86 17.62 -21.94
N LEU A 4 18.86 18.29 -20.78
CA LEU A 4 18.89 17.62 -19.47
C LEU A 4 17.60 16.82 -19.24
N SER A 5 16.45 17.36 -19.64
CA SER A 5 15.18 16.65 -19.57
C SER A 5 15.15 15.42 -20.48
N TYR A 6 15.66 15.53 -21.71
CA TYR A 6 15.75 14.36 -22.61
C TYR A 6 16.72 13.30 -22.11
N VAL A 7 17.87 13.71 -21.55
CA VAL A 7 18.81 12.80 -20.87
C VAL A 7 18.14 12.14 -19.68
N GLY A 8 17.34 12.87 -18.89
CA GLY A 8 16.57 12.31 -17.78
C GLY A 8 15.55 11.25 -18.20
N ILE A 9 14.88 11.45 -19.34
CA ILE A 9 13.98 10.46 -19.94
C ILE A 9 14.75 9.19 -20.35
N ALA A 10 15.85 9.35 -21.07
CA ALA A 10 16.68 8.22 -21.50
C ALA A 10 17.29 7.47 -20.30
N PHE A 11 17.79 8.21 -19.31
CA PHE A 11 18.31 7.66 -18.06
C PHE A 11 17.27 6.83 -17.33
N ALA A 12 16.02 7.30 -17.21
CA ALA A 12 14.97 6.54 -16.54
C ALA A 12 14.70 5.18 -17.22
N ALA A 13 14.71 5.14 -18.56
CA ALA A 13 14.53 3.90 -19.30
C ALA A 13 15.72 2.94 -19.11
N VAL A 14 16.95 3.45 -19.24
CA VAL A 14 18.17 2.65 -19.05
C VAL A 14 18.28 2.16 -17.61
N PHE A 15 17.98 3.01 -16.63
CA PHE A 15 17.97 2.67 -15.21
C PHE A 15 17.00 1.52 -14.93
N TYR A 16 15.78 1.60 -15.44
CA TYR A 16 14.79 0.53 -15.30
C TYR A 16 15.31 -0.81 -15.84
N VAL A 17 15.88 -0.81 -17.05
CA VAL A 17 16.39 -2.04 -17.70
C VAL A 17 17.61 -2.59 -16.96
N ALA A 18 18.63 -1.76 -16.72
CA ALA A 18 19.88 -2.17 -16.12
C ALA A 18 19.68 -2.68 -14.69
N PHE A 19 18.99 -1.92 -13.85
CA PHE A 19 18.72 -2.34 -12.47
C PHE A 19 17.68 -3.45 -12.39
N GLY A 20 16.73 -3.50 -13.33
CA GLY A 20 15.78 -4.61 -13.44
C GLY A 20 16.47 -5.95 -13.72
N ILE A 21 17.46 -5.95 -14.61
CA ILE A 21 18.31 -7.13 -14.88
C ILE A 21 19.20 -7.42 -13.68
N ALA A 22 19.86 -6.41 -13.10
CA ALA A 22 20.76 -6.59 -11.96
C ALA A 22 20.04 -7.25 -10.77
N VAL A 23 18.85 -6.78 -10.41
CA VAL A 23 18.04 -7.36 -9.31
C VAL A 23 17.55 -8.78 -9.63
N ARG A 24 17.43 -9.14 -10.91
CA ARG A 24 17.12 -10.53 -11.31
C ARG A 24 18.30 -11.46 -11.11
N LEU A 25 19.52 -10.96 -11.25
CA LEU A 25 20.76 -11.74 -11.16
C LEU A 25 21.33 -11.80 -9.73
N MET A 26 20.89 -10.91 -8.83
CA MET A 26 21.29 -10.95 -7.42
C MET A 26 20.63 -12.08 -6.64
N GLU A 27 21.43 -12.73 -5.78
CA GLU A 27 20.97 -13.68 -4.76
C GLU A 27 20.26 -12.95 -3.61
N LEU A 28 19.07 -12.45 -3.89
CA LEU A 28 18.15 -11.87 -2.91
C LEU A 28 17.03 -12.86 -2.58
N SER A 29 16.52 -12.79 -1.35
CA SER A 29 15.26 -13.43 -0.97
C SER A 29 14.12 -12.91 -1.88
N ASP A 30 13.08 -13.72 -2.11
CA ASP A 30 11.96 -13.30 -2.97
C ASP A 30 11.28 -12.02 -2.48
N THR A 31 11.20 -11.85 -1.16
CA THR A 31 10.63 -10.65 -0.54
C THR A 31 11.47 -9.40 -0.83
N ASP A 32 12.79 -9.50 -0.65
CA ASP A 32 13.70 -8.37 -0.88
C ASP A 32 13.84 -8.04 -2.37
N ARG A 33 13.85 -9.07 -3.23
CA ARG A 33 13.84 -8.93 -4.68
C ARG A 33 12.59 -8.21 -5.16
N ASN A 34 11.41 -8.57 -4.66
CA ASN A 34 10.16 -7.90 -5.03
C ASN A 34 10.10 -6.46 -4.52
N LYS A 35 10.63 -6.21 -3.31
CA LYS A 35 10.75 -4.85 -2.76
C LYS A 35 11.70 -4.00 -3.60
N ALA A 36 12.86 -4.53 -3.99
CA ALA A 36 13.83 -3.85 -4.83
C ALA A 36 13.26 -3.54 -6.23
N ARG A 37 12.58 -4.51 -6.86
CA ARG A 37 11.87 -4.30 -8.14
C ARG A 37 10.84 -3.19 -8.05
N LEU A 38 10.05 -3.15 -6.97
CA LEU A 38 9.07 -2.10 -6.76
C LEU A 38 9.74 -0.71 -6.65
N TRP A 39 10.84 -0.61 -5.91
CA TRP A 39 11.59 0.65 -5.80
C TRP A 39 12.18 1.09 -7.14
N ILE A 40 12.74 0.18 -7.93
CA ILE A 40 13.25 0.49 -9.27
C ILE A 40 12.13 1.04 -10.15
N VAL A 41 10.96 0.40 -10.15
CA VAL A 41 9.78 0.89 -10.89
C VAL A 41 9.39 2.29 -10.44
N VAL A 42 9.28 2.53 -9.13
CA VAL A 42 8.88 3.83 -8.56
C VAL A 42 9.88 4.93 -8.91
N ILE A 43 11.18 4.69 -8.76
CA ILE A 43 12.23 5.67 -9.07
C ILE A 43 12.23 5.96 -10.57
N SER A 44 12.21 4.92 -11.41
CA SER A 44 12.21 5.08 -12.87
C SER A 44 11.00 5.87 -13.36
N LEU A 45 9.80 5.53 -12.89
CA LEU A 45 8.58 6.26 -13.23
C LEU A 45 8.63 7.70 -12.74
N SER A 46 9.12 7.94 -11.52
CA SER A 46 9.21 9.31 -10.96
C SER A 46 10.19 10.17 -11.75
N SER A 47 11.38 9.64 -12.06
CA SER A 47 12.37 10.33 -12.91
C SER A 47 11.81 10.59 -14.31
N PHE A 48 11.09 9.63 -14.89
CA PHE A 48 10.45 9.79 -16.19
C PHE A 48 9.39 10.90 -16.16
N ILE A 49 8.52 10.92 -15.16
CA ILE A 49 7.45 11.92 -14.98
C ILE A 49 8.04 13.32 -14.86
N ILE A 50 9.00 13.52 -13.95
CA ILE A 50 9.65 14.82 -13.72
C ILE A 50 10.34 15.30 -15.00
N SER A 51 11.05 14.41 -15.69
CA SER A 51 11.75 14.75 -16.93
C SER A 51 10.78 15.11 -18.06
N ASN A 52 9.64 14.42 -18.16
CA ASN A 52 8.59 14.73 -19.13
C ASN A 52 7.92 16.07 -18.83
N TYR A 53 7.58 16.37 -17.57
CA TYR A 53 7.06 17.68 -17.20
C TYR A 53 8.06 18.80 -17.50
N GLY A 54 9.34 18.60 -17.17
CA GLY A 54 10.41 19.55 -17.50
C GLY A 54 10.54 19.77 -19.01
N ALA A 55 10.55 18.69 -19.80
CA ALA A 55 10.59 18.78 -21.26
C ALA A 55 9.34 19.47 -21.84
N GLY A 56 8.17 19.21 -21.28
CA GLY A 56 6.90 19.81 -21.68
C GLY A 56 6.90 21.32 -21.47
N ILE A 57 7.22 21.77 -20.25
CA ILE A 57 7.27 23.19 -19.88
C ILE A 57 8.32 23.92 -20.73
N LEU A 58 9.52 23.36 -20.88
CA LEU A 58 10.59 23.99 -21.65
C LEU A 58 10.26 24.09 -23.14
N ASN A 59 9.60 23.09 -23.74
CA ASN A 59 9.15 23.18 -25.14
C ASN A 59 8.06 24.24 -25.32
N LEU A 60 7.14 24.41 -24.35
CA LEU A 60 6.16 25.49 -24.37
C LEU A 60 6.84 26.87 -24.32
N MET A 61 7.82 27.05 -23.44
CA MET A 61 8.59 28.31 -23.33
C MET A 61 9.37 28.64 -24.61
N MET A 62 9.78 27.63 -25.37
CA MET A 62 10.48 27.79 -26.66
C MET A 62 9.51 27.95 -27.86
N GLY A 63 8.21 28.09 -27.63
CA GLY A 63 7.19 28.22 -28.69
C GLY A 63 6.86 26.91 -29.42
N ARG A 64 7.43 25.76 -28.98
CA ARG A 64 7.18 24.43 -29.57
C ARG A 64 5.96 23.78 -28.92
N VAL A 65 4.79 24.36 -29.18
CA VAL A 65 3.55 24.04 -28.46
C VAL A 65 3.17 22.56 -28.59
N SER A 66 3.22 22.00 -29.80
CA SER A 66 2.85 20.59 -30.05
C SER A 66 3.71 19.62 -29.22
N TRP A 67 5.02 19.80 -29.20
CA TRP A 67 5.93 18.97 -28.40
C TRP A 67 5.73 19.17 -26.91
N GLY A 68 5.49 20.41 -26.49
CA GLY A 68 5.17 20.73 -25.09
C GLY A 68 3.97 19.94 -24.58
N ILE A 69 2.86 19.97 -25.33
CA ILE A 69 1.63 19.25 -24.98
C ILE A 69 1.88 17.74 -24.92
N VAL A 70 2.57 17.16 -25.90
CA VAL A 70 2.86 15.71 -25.92
C VAL A 70 3.60 15.27 -24.66
N PHE A 71 4.66 15.97 -24.27
CA PHE A 71 5.43 15.63 -23.06
C PHE A 71 4.63 15.82 -21.77
N LEU A 72 3.77 16.83 -21.69
CA LEU A 72 2.87 17.02 -20.54
C LEU A 72 1.84 15.90 -20.41
N ILE A 73 1.24 15.47 -21.53
CA ILE A 73 0.29 14.35 -21.54
C ILE A 73 1.00 13.08 -21.09
N LEU A 74 2.17 12.76 -21.65
CA LEU A 74 2.96 11.60 -21.25
C LEU A 74 3.28 11.63 -19.75
N GLY A 75 3.80 12.75 -19.23
CA GLY A 75 4.09 12.92 -17.81
C GLY A 75 2.85 12.65 -16.93
N THR A 76 1.70 13.16 -17.34
CA THR A 76 0.43 13.00 -16.61
C THR A 76 -0.07 11.55 -16.64
N SER A 77 -0.04 10.89 -17.81
CA SER A 77 -0.44 9.48 -17.95
C SER A 77 0.41 8.56 -17.05
N PHE A 78 1.72 8.75 -17.02
CA PHE A 78 2.58 7.98 -16.12
C PHE A 78 2.39 8.34 -14.64
N GLY A 79 2.03 9.60 -14.34
CA GLY A 79 1.61 10.01 -13.00
C GLY A 79 0.38 9.24 -12.49
N VAL A 80 -0.63 9.04 -13.34
CA VAL A 80 -1.83 8.24 -13.01
C VAL A 80 -1.45 6.78 -12.72
N ILE A 81 -0.57 6.20 -13.53
CA ILE A 81 -0.08 4.82 -13.32
C ILE A 81 0.61 4.70 -11.96
N LEU A 82 1.52 5.64 -11.65
CA LEU A 82 2.23 5.65 -10.37
C LEU A 82 1.26 5.81 -9.18
N GLY A 83 0.27 6.70 -9.31
CA GLY A 83 -0.79 6.87 -8.32
C GLY A 83 -1.59 5.58 -8.08
N SER A 84 -1.93 4.84 -9.14
CA SER A 84 -2.62 3.55 -9.04
C SER A 84 -1.79 2.51 -8.27
N ILE A 85 -0.47 2.47 -8.48
CA ILE A 85 0.43 1.59 -7.74
C ILE A 85 0.39 1.92 -6.23
N PHE A 86 0.50 3.21 -5.87
CA PHE A 86 0.43 3.63 -4.47
C PHE A 86 -0.91 3.31 -3.82
N LEU A 87 -2.02 3.53 -4.52
CA LEU A 87 -3.36 3.17 -4.03
C LEU A 87 -3.48 1.66 -3.79
N LYS A 88 -2.99 0.82 -4.71
CA LYS A 88 -2.98 -0.64 -4.52
C LYS A 88 -2.14 -1.05 -3.32
N LEU A 89 -0.94 -0.48 -3.16
CA LEU A 89 -0.07 -0.76 -2.01
C LEU A 89 -0.72 -0.33 -0.69
N HIS A 90 -1.36 0.83 -0.67
CA HIS A 90 -2.10 1.32 0.49
C HIS A 90 -3.25 0.38 0.84
N ASN A 91 -4.06 -0.01 -0.14
CA ASN A 91 -5.18 -0.94 0.04
C ASN A 91 -4.72 -2.30 0.56
N ILE A 92 -3.57 -2.81 0.13
CA ILE A 92 -2.98 -4.05 0.67
C ILE A 92 -2.62 -3.87 2.15
N LYS A 93 -1.93 -2.77 2.51
CA LYS A 93 -1.58 -2.49 3.91
C LYS A 93 -2.82 -2.36 4.80
N VAL A 94 -3.83 -1.62 4.34
CA VAL A 94 -5.11 -1.45 5.05
C VAL A 94 -5.80 -2.79 5.22
N ARG A 95 -5.87 -3.62 4.15
CA ARG A 95 -6.46 -4.96 4.22
C ARG A 95 -5.75 -5.86 5.23
N ILE A 96 -4.41 -5.82 5.28
CA ILE A 96 -3.64 -6.60 6.27
C ILE A 96 -3.94 -6.12 7.69
N LYS A 97 -3.95 -4.79 7.90
CA LYS A 97 -4.26 -4.20 9.22
C LYS A 97 -5.67 -4.58 9.67
N MET A 98 -6.65 -4.46 8.78
CA MET A 98 -8.04 -4.85 9.03
C MET A 98 -8.15 -6.34 9.36
N ARG A 99 -7.46 -7.21 8.60
CA ARG A 99 -7.47 -8.66 8.89
C ARG A 99 -6.90 -8.99 10.27
N ARG A 100 -5.79 -8.35 10.67
CA ARG A 100 -5.23 -8.53 12.02
C ARG A 100 -6.18 -8.05 13.10
N PHE A 101 -6.83 -6.90 12.86
CA PHE A 101 -7.84 -6.36 13.78
C PHE A 101 -9.05 -7.30 13.93
N MET A 102 -9.57 -7.84 12.83
CA MET A 102 -10.68 -8.81 12.89
C MET A 102 -10.29 -10.09 13.64
N LEU A 103 -9.08 -10.62 13.43
CA LEU A 103 -8.60 -11.78 14.20
C LEU A 103 -8.48 -11.50 15.70
N LEU A 104 -8.06 -10.27 16.05
CA LEU A 104 -8.01 -9.82 17.44
C LEU A 104 -9.43 -9.76 18.04
N PHE A 105 -10.38 -9.20 17.29
CA PHE A 105 -11.79 -9.15 17.66
C PHE A 105 -12.37 -10.56 17.89
N ASP A 106 -12.18 -11.50 16.96
CA ASP A 106 -12.66 -12.88 17.09
C ASP A 106 -12.14 -13.56 18.35
N THR A 107 -10.87 -13.33 18.68
CA THR A 107 -10.24 -13.94 19.85
C THR A 107 -10.80 -13.34 21.14
N VAL A 108 -11.01 -12.03 21.17
CA VAL A 108 -11.57 -11.35 22.34
C VAL A 108 -13.05 -11.67 22.52
N GLU A 109 -13.82 -11.73 21.44
CA GLU A 109 -15.22 -12.16 21.44
C GLU A 109 -15.35 -13.58 22.01
N LYS A 110 -14.47 -14.50 21.61
CA LYS A 110 -14.39 -15.84 22.19
C LYS A 110 -14.13 -15.78 23.71
N TYR A 111 -13.16 -14.99 24.16
CA TYR A 111 -12.88 -14.86 25.60
C TYR A 111 -14.06 -14.26 26.39
N MET A 112 -14.76 -13.28 25.82
CA MET A 112 -15.97 -12.71 26.43
C MET A 112 -17.07 -13.78 26.56
N ASN A 113 -17.29 -14.59 25.53
CA ASN A 113 -18.26 -15.68 25.54
C ASN A 113 -17.89 -16.82 26.50
N GLU A 114 -16.59 -17.04 26.74
CA GLU A 114 -16.08 -17.96 27.75
C GLU A 114 -16.20 -17.42 29.20
N GLY A 115 -16.73 -16.20 29.37
CA GLY A 115 -16.91 -15.58 30.69
C GLY A 115 -15.62 -15.06 31.32
N LYS A 116 -14.57 -14.83 30.53
CA LYS A 116 -13.29 -14.28 31.02
C LYS A 116 -13.45 -12.86 31.55
N THR A 117 -12.69 -12.53 32.59
CA THR A 117 -12.74 -11.19 33.18
C THR A 117 -12.07 -10.17 32.25
N LYS A 118 -12.46 -8.90 32.39
CA LYS A 118 -11.84 -7.79 31.63
C LYS A 118 -10.33 -7.74 31.84
N GLU A 119 -9.86 -8.10 33.04
CA GLU A 119 -8.44 -8.13 33.39
C GLU A 119 -7.69 -9.25 32.66
N GLU A 120 -8.27 -10.45 32.57
CA GLU A 120 -7.69 -11.56 31.79
C GLU A 120 -7.57 -11.21 30.30
N ILE A 121 -8.59 -10.57 29.73
CA ILE A 121 -8.58 -10.14 28.32
C ILE A 121 -7.53 -9.03 28.10
N LEU A 122 -7.42 -8.09 29.03
CA LEU A 122 -6.45 -7.01 28.97
C LEU A 122 -5.01 -7.53 29.11
N ASP A 123 -4.81 -8.55 29.96
CA ASP A 123 -3.54 -9.25 30.09
C ASP A 123 -3.16 -9.96 28.78
N TYR A 124 -4.12 -10.64 28.13
CA TYR A 124 -3.91 -11.24 26.82
C TYR A 124 -3.51 -10.20 25.75
N LEU A 125 -4.23 -9.08 25.66
CA LEU A 125 -3.95 -8.01 24.70
C LEU A 125 -2.57 -7.37 24.90
N THR A 126 -2.16 -7.19 26.16
CA THR A 126 -0.89 -6.52 26.48
C THR A 126 0.31 -7.47 26.45
N LYS A 127 0.20 -8.69 27.00
CA LYS A 127 1.31 -9.65 27.05
C LYS A 127 1.46 -10.47 25.77
N SER A 128 0.36 -11.00 25.24
CA SER A 128 0.42 -11.91 24.09
C SER A 128 0.45 -11.15 22.76
N GLN A 129 -0.38 -10.11 22.63
CA GLN A 129 -0.48 -9.32 21.40
C GLN A 129 0.44 -8.08 21.41
N LYS A 130 1.16 -7.84 22.53
CA LYS A 130 2.10 -6.73 22.71
C LYS A 130 1.49 -5.35 22.42
N LEU A 131 0.19 -5.17 22.64
CA LEU A 131 -0.42 -3.84 22.56
C LEU A 131 0.04 -2.99 23.75
N ALA A 132 0.24 -1.70 23.51
CA ALA A 132 0.38 -0.76 24.61
C ALA A 132 -0.89 -0.80 25.47
N ARG A 133 -0.74 -0.71 26.80
CA ARG A 133 -1.87 -0.83 27.74
C ARG A 133 -3.00 0.15 27.41
N LYS A 134 -2.66 1.38 27.02
CA LYS A 134 -3.63 2.40 26.58
C LYS A 134 -4.44 1.95 25.36
N ASP A 135 -3.79 1.33 24.38
CA ASP A 135 -4.44 0.87 23.16
C ASP A 135 -5.31 -0.38 23.41
N ALA A 136 -4.87 -1.27 24.31
CA ALA A 136 -5.66 -2.42 24.74
C ALA A 136 -6.95 -1.99 25.47
N VAL A 137 -6.87 -0.99 26.35
CA VAL A 137 -8.04 -0.40 27.02
C VAL A 137 -8.97 0.27 26.02
N ASN A 138 -8.43 1.08 25.11
CA ASN A 138 -9.22 1.75 24.07
C ASN A 138 -9.91 0.74 23.16
N PHE A 139 -9.22 -0.34 22.79
CA PHE A 139 -9.80 -1.44 22.02
C PHE A 139 -10.94 -2.12 22.79
N LEU A 140 -10.73 -2.46 24.06
CA LEU A 140 -11.77 -3.06 24.92
C LEU A 140 -12.99 -2.15 25.07
N ASN A 141 -12.78 -0.86 25.28
CA ASN A 141 -13.85 0.12 25.36
C ASN A 141 -14.60 0.25 24.04
N PHE A 142 -13.88 0.23 22.92
CA PHE A 142 -14.45 0.29 21.58
C PHE A 142 -15.36 -0.91 21.29
N ILE A 143 -14.93 -2.13 21.62
CA ILE A 143 -15.73 -3.34 21.40
C ILE A 143 -16.81 -3.56 22.47
N SER A 144 -16.72 -2.87 23.62
CA SER A 144 -17.76 -2.93 24.66
C SER A 144 -18.97 -2.05 24.31
N ASP A 145 -18.81 -1.11 23.37
CA ASP A 145 -19.93 -0.35 22.82
C ASP A 145 -20.80 -1.27 21.94
N PRO A 146 -22.10 -1.44 22.26
CA PRO A 146 -23.00 -2.31 21.50
C PRO A 146 -23.07 -1.99 20.00
N THR A 147 -22.94 -0.71 19.63
CA THR A 147 -23.03 -0.25 18.24
C THR A 147 -21.80 -0.70 17.46
N ASN A 148 -20.62 -0.49 18.03
CA ASN A 148 -19.36 -0.87 17.41
C ASN A 148 -19.19 -2.39 17.38
N TYR A 149 -19.59 -3.08 18.46
CA TYR A 149 -19.59 -4.53 18.51
C TYR A 149 -20.43 -5.14 17.38
N LYS A 150 -21.68 -4.67 17.22
CA LYS A 150 -22.58 -5.15 16.16
C LYS A 150 -22.00 -4.89 14.78
N PHE A 151 -21.45 -3.70 14.55
CA PHE A 151 -20.77 -3.38 13.29
C PHE A 151 -19.61 -4.33 12.99
N LEU A 152 -18.73 -4.60 13.96
CA LEU A 152 -17.61 -5.51 13.77
C LEU A 152 -18.05 -6.95 13.52
N SER A 153 -19.06 -7.43 14.26
CA SER A 153 -19.63 -8.77 14.07
C SER A 153 -20.24 -8.91 12.67
N ASP A 154 -21.03 -7.94 12.21
CA ASP A 154 -21.63 -7.92 10.87
C ASP A 154 -20.55 -7.91 9.76
N VAL A 155 -19.50 -7.11 9.93
CA VAL A 155 -18.36 -7.08 9.01
C VAL A 155 -17.65 -8.43 8.98
N ASN A 156 -17.48 -9.08 10.12
CA ASN A 156 -16.82 -10.38 10.20
C ASN A 156 -17.61 -11.49 9.50
N ASN A 157 -18.92 -11.50 9.72
CA ASN A 157 -19.83 -12.46 9.09
C ASN A 157 -19.77 -12.33 7.56
N LYS A 158 -19.82 -11.11 7.02
CA LYS A 158 -19.64 -10.85 5.58
C LYS A 158 -18.28 -11.30 5.05
N ILE A 159 -17.21 -11.09 5.81
CA ILE A 159 -15.86 -11.58 5.44
C ILE A 159 -15.83 -13.11 5.40
N ARG A 160 -16.50 -13.79 6.34
CA ARG A 160 -16.55 -15.24 6.42
C ARG A 160 -17.38 -15.82 5.27
N GLU A 161 -18.53 -15.24 4.96
CA GLU A 161 -19.35 -15.56 3.78
C GLU A 161 -18.55 -15.43 2.48
N ALA A 162 -17.85 -14.31 2.30
CA ALA A 162 -17.01 -14.09 1.12
C ALA A 162 -15.89 -15.14 0.96
N ARG A 163 -15.28 -15.59 2.08
CA ARG A 163 -14.27 -16.67 2.04
C ARG A 163 -14.87 -18.02 1.66
N MET A 164 -16.08 -18.33 2.14
CA MET A 164 -16.77 -19.58 1.79
C MET A 164 -17.07 -19.61 0.29
N LEU A 165 -17.56 -18.51 -0.27
CA LEU A 165 -17.81 -18.37 -1.71
C LEU A 165 -16.52 -18.48 -2.56
N THR A 166 -15.39 -17.98 -2.06
CA THR A 166 -14.10 -18.06 -2.77
C THR A 166 -13.49 -19.46 -2.73
N ARG A 167 -13.83 -20.30 -1.72
CA ARG A 167 -13.38 -21.70 -1.63
C ARG A 167 -14.22 -22.68 -2.46
N LEU A 168 -15.40 -22.25 -2.90
CA LEU A 168 -16.31 -23.04 -3.75
C LEU A 168 -16.08 -22.80 -5.25
N LYS A 169 -15.07 -22.00 -5.61
CA LYS A 169 -14.68 -21.66 -6.98
C LYS A 169 -13.28 -22.17 -7.26
#